data_AF-A0A422PPX2-F1
#
_entry.id   AF-A0A422PPX2-F1
#
_cell.length_a   1.000
_cell.length_b   1.000
_cell.length_c   1.000
_cell.angle_alpha   90.00
_cell.angle_beta   90.00
_cell.angle_gamma   90.00
#
_symmetry.space_group_name_H-M   'P 1'
#
loop_
_entity.id
_entity.type
_entity.pdbx_description
1 polymer ?
#
loop_
_entity_poly.entity_id
_entity_poly.type
_entity_poly.pdbx_seq_one_letter_code
_entity_poly.pdbx_strand_id
1 'polypeptide(L)'
;MTLHSGGSNAAMFYAMALSSDQMLFYLYHKGSYADNPVMLRSPKPMVMRDVFLTKCSSFFPNPLSCVYVHTLGDAVLNCLASWFLVKPVVDVIGWRSGLALYAGSGLVSSFAYLFGCQLSSTKTNTCFDCAATSNGAFAGFAALSLILPKCYLPASKRVPVYYFGIPYLAKCTYDEYIGPKFVEKREAGAIELRNWGFVGGVFFAFMFSSLVLRTRSDFGRMNLFWANLKKMPL
;
A
#
# COMPACT_ATOMS: atom_id res chain seq x y z
N MET A 1 2.86 32.90 0.24
CA MET A 1 3.36 31.52 0.49
C MET A 1 4.17 31.10 -0.72
N THR A 2 5.46 31.44 -0.72
CA THR A 2 6.44 31.04 -1.72
C THR A 2 7.62 30.43 -0.97
N LEU A 3 8.28 29.46 -1.61
CA LEU A 3 9.43 28.64 -1.19
C LEU A 3 9.10 27.33 -0.44
N HIS A 4 8.95 26.26 -1.21
CA HIS A 4 9.97 25.20 -1.23
C HIS A 4 10.06 24.60 -2.64
N SER A 5 11.04 25.08 -3.41
CA SER A 5 11.45 24.52 -4.71
C SER A 5 12.64 23.57 -4.58
N GLY A 6 12.79 22.90 -3.43
CA GLY A 6 13.66 21.75 -3.27
C GLY A 6 12.77 20.56 -2.97
N GLY A 7 12.84 19.49 -3.77
CA GLY A 7 12.16 18.24 -3.42
C GLY A 7 12.57 17.83 -2.01
N SER A 8 11.62 17.39 -1.18
CA SER A 8 11.95 17.00 0.18
C SER A 8 12.88 15.80 0.13
N ASN A 9 14.13 15.95 0.60
CA ASN A 9 15.10 14.86 0.67
C ASN A 9 14.47 13.64 1.37
N ALA A 10 13.62 13.86 2.37
CA ALA A 10 12.90 12.79 3.07
C ALA A 10 11.95 12.00 2.17
N ALA A 11 11.22 12.64 1.24
CA ALA A 11 10.32 11.94 0.32
C ALA A 11 11.10 11.14 -0.74
N MET A 12 12.25 11.66 -1.18
CA MET A 12 13.15 10.95 -2.07
C MET A 12 13.77 9.72 -1.37
N PHE A 13 14.27 9.89 -0.13
CA PHE A 13 14.74 8.77 0.68
C PHE A 13 13.64 7.73 0.92
N TYR A 14 12.41 8.17 1.18
CA TYR A 14 11.27 7.28 1.37
C TYR A 14 10.99 6.45 0.10
N ALA A 15 10.97 7.08 -1.07
CA ALA A 15 10.76 6.39 -2.34
C ALA A 15 11.91 5.43 -2.70
N MET A 16 13.16 5.83 -2.41
CA MET A 16 14.33 4.94 -2.58
C MET A 16 14.23 3.74 -1.65
N ALA A 17 13.94 3.96 -0.37
CA ALA A 17 13.80 2.89 0.61
C ALA A 17 12.72 1.88 0.20
N LEU A 18 11.54 2.37 -0.21
CA LEU A 18 10.49 1.48 -0.72
C LEU A 18 10.92 0.75 -1.99
N SER A 19 11.51 1.42 -2.98
CA SER A 19 11.94 0.74 -4.21
C SER A 19 12.96 -0.36 -3.94
N SER A 20 13.95 -0.07 -3.07
CA SER A 20 14.95 -1.06 -2.65
C SER A 20 14.31 -2.22 -1.89
N ASP A 21 13.35 -1.93 -1.01
CA ASP A 21 12.61 -2.93 -0.23
C ASP A 21 11.80 -3.88 -1.14
N GLN A 22 11.03 -3.33 -2.09
CA GLN A 22 10.24 -4.12 -3.03
C GLN A 22 11.12 -5.04 -3.90
N MET A 23 12.26 -4.53 -4.37
CA MET A 23 13.21 -5.33 -5.16
C MET A 23 13.93 -6.38 -4.29
N LEU A 24 14.31 -6.02 -3.06
CA LEU A 24 14.97 -6.93 -2.14
C LEU A 24 14.06 -8.10 -1.76
N PHE A 25 12.81 -7.85 -1.42
CA PHE A 25 11.85 -8.91 -1.08
C PHE A 25 11.49 -9.78 -2.29
N TYR A 26 11.42 -9.19 -3.49
CA TYR A 26 11.26 -9.98 -4.72
C TYR A 26 12.47 -10.88 -4.99
N LEU A 27 13.70 -10.34 -4.89
CA LEU A 27 14.93 -11.13 -5.06
C LEU A 27 15.05 -12.20 -3.97
N TYR A 28 14.67 -11.89 -2.74
CA TYR A 28 14.60 -12.87 -1.66
C TYR A 28 13.56 -13.96 -1.97
N HIS A 29 12.38 -13.60 -2.48
CA HIS A 29 11.37 -14.57 -2.87
C HIS A 29 11.91 -15.55 -3.92
N LYS A 30 12.47 -15.03 -5.02
CA LYS A 30 12.97 -15.82 -6.16
C LYS A 30 14.31 -16.52 -5.94
N GLY A 31 15.18 -15.94 -5.12
CA GLY A 31 16.52 -16.46 -4.82
C GLY A 31 16.57 -17.38 -3.60
N SER A 32 15.44 -17.62 -2.92
CA SER A 32 15.37 -18.48 -1.74
C SER A 32 14.35 -19.59 -1.90
N TYR A 33 14.28 -20.48 -0.90
CA TYR A 33 13.27 -21.54 -0.82
C TYR A 33 11.82 -21.02 -0.70
N ALA A 34 11.61 -19.71 -0.62
CA ALA A 34 10.30 -19.07 -0.54
C ALA A 34 9.46 -19.18 -1.83
N ASP A 35 10.08 -19.38 -3.00
CA ASP A 35 9.37 -19.62 -4.28
C ASP A 35 8.85 -21.06 -4.43
N ASN A 36 8.99 -21.91 -3.40
CA ASN A 36 8.50 -23.27 -3.43
C ASN A 36 7.15 -23.37 -2.68
N PRO A 37 6.04 -23.72 -3.36
CA PRO A 37 4.74 -23.87 -2.70
C PRO A 37 4.75 -24.95 -1.62
N VAL A 38 5.54 -26.02 -1.75
CA VAL A 38 5.65 -27.05 -0.70
C VAL A 38 6.13 -26.47 0.63
N MET A 39 6.94 -25.41 0.58
CA MET A 39 7.43 -24.75 1.78
C MET A 39 6.31 -24.00 2.52
N LEU A 40 5.30 -23.48 1.82
CA LEU A 40 4.12 -22.86 2.45
C LEU A 40 3.25 -23.88 3.22
N ARG A 41 3.32 -25.17 2.87
CA ARG A 41 2.71 -26.28 3.63
C ARG A 41 3.51 -26.69 4.87
N SER A 42 4.78 -26.30 4.96
CA SER A 42 5.67 -26.79 6.00
C SER A 42 5.18 -26.38 7.40
N PRO A 43 5.07 -27.32 8.36
CA PRO A 43 4.75 -27.01 9.74
C PRO A 43 5.93 -26.36 10.48
N LYS A 44 7.14 -26.39 9.89
CA LYS A 44 8.31 -25.72 10.47
C LYS A 44 8.14 -24.20 10.36
N PRO A 45 8.61 -23.44 11.37
CA PRO A 45 8.58 -21.99 11.32
C PRO A 45 9.38 -21.51 10.11
N MET A 46 8.72 -20.78 9.23
CA MET A 46 9.33 -20.19 8.06
C MET A 46 9.30 -18.68 8.23
N VAL A 47 10.48 -18.09 8.41
CA VAL A 47 10.64 -16.64 8.61
C VAL A 47 9.87 -15.85 7.54
N MET A 48 9.93 -16.28 6.28
CA MET A 48 9.18 -15.65 5.18
C MET A 48 7.66 -15.68 5.40
N ARG A 49 7.06 -16.87 5.53
CA ARG A 49 5.60 -17.02 5.64
C ARG A 49 5.07 -16.46 6.94
N ASP A 50 5.73 -16.78 8.05
CA ASP A 50 5.20 -16.52 9.38
C ASP A 50 5.42 -15.06 9.82
N VAL A 51 6.41 -14.36 9.25
CA VAL A 51 6.67 -12.93 9.55
C VAL A 51 6.07 -12.01 8.49
N PHE A 52 6.15 -12.36 7.20
CA PHE A 52 5.84 -11.42 6.11
C PHE A 52 4.59 -11.76 5.30
N LEU A 53 3.91 -12.87 5.55
CA LEU A 53 2.66 -13.19 4.85
C LEU A 53 1.47 -13.19 5.79
N THR A 54 0.30 -12.88 5.24
CA THR A 54 -0.98 -13.07 5.92
C THR A 54 -1.54 -14.43 5.50
N LYS A 55 -1.45 -15.44 6.39
CA LYS A 55 -2.02 -16.78 6.12
C LYS A 55 -3.54 -16.72 6.21
N CYS A 56 -4.27 -17.40 5.33
CA CYS A 56 -5.74 -17.44 5.37
C CYS A 56 -6.31 -17.99 6.69
N SER A 57 -5.54 -18.81 7.40
CA SER A 57 -5.86 -19.36 8.73
C SER A 57 -5.46 -18.46 9.90
N SER A 58 -4.88 -17.28 9.65
CA SER A 58 -4.47 -16.35 10.71
C SER A 58 -5.70 -15.71 11.35
N PHE A 59 -5.71 -15.61 12.68
CA PHE A 59 -6.75 -14.88 13.41
C PHE A 59 -6.55 -13.35 13.33
N PHE A 60 -5.29 -12.90 13.27
CA PHE A 60 -4.93 -11.49 13.24
C PHE A 60 -4.33 -11.07 11.89
N PRO A 61 -4.58 -9.83 11.43
CA PRO A 61 -3.95 -9.27 10.25
C PRO A 61 -2.44 -9.09 10.48
N ASN A 62 -1.63 -9.35 9.46
CA ASN A 62 -0.20 -9.11 9.52
C ASN A 62 0.14 -7.71 8.95
N PRO A 63 0.65 -6.76 9.74
CA PRO A 63 1.07 -5.45 9.22
C PRO A 63 2.31 -5.53 8.33
N LEU A 64 3.16 -6.54 8.50
CA LEU A 64 4.41 -6.68 7.75
C LEU A 64 4.20 -7.26 6.35
N SER A 65 3.00 -7.74 6.02
CA SER A 65 2.76 -8.25 4.66
C SER A 65 2.73 -7.18 3.58
N CYS A 66 2.76 -5.90 3.96
CA CYS A 66 2.87 -4.80 3.00
C CYS A 66 4.26 -4.65 2.38
N VAL A 67 5.32 -5.11 3.04
CA VAL A 67 6.68 -5.05 2.47
C VAL A 67 6.93 -6.17 1.47
N TYR A 68 6.17 -7.27 1.58
CA TYR A 68 6.42 -8.47 0.80
C TYR A 68 5.93 -8.37 -0.64
N VAL A 69 6.78 -8.80 -1.58
CA VAL A 69 6.47 -8.89 -3.02
C VAL A 69 7.01 -10.21 -3.55
N HIS A 70 6.20 -10.90 -4.34
CA HIS A 70 6.53 -12.22 -4.88
C HIS A 70 6.53 -12.29 -6.41
N THR A 71 5.83 -11.38 -7.09
CA THR A 71 5.79 -11.34 -8.56
C THR A 71 6.69 -10.23 -9.12
N LEU A 72 7.29 -10.48 -10.29
CA LEU A 72 8.11 -9.48 -10.99
C LEU A 72 7.28 -8.25 -11.39
N GLY A 73 6.05 -8.50 -11.86
CA GLY A 73 5.13 -7.44 -12.26
C GLY A 73 4.82 -6.48 -11.10
N ASP A 74 4.52 -7.03 -9.92
CA ASP A 74 4.29 -6.23 -8.72
C ASP A 74 5.56 -5.49 -8.30
N ALA A 75 6.73 -6.12 -8.36
CA ALA A 75 7.98 -5.48 -7.97
C ALA A 75 8.29 -4.27 -8.86
N VAL A 76 8.18 -4.41 -10.17
CA VAL A 76 8.40 -3.31 -11.13
C VAL A 76 7.35 -2.22 -10.93
N LEU A 77 6.07 -2.56 -10.84
CA LEU A 77 5.00 -1.58 -10.68
C LEU A 77 5.08 -0.84 -9.34
N ASN A 78 5.45 -1.51 -8.25
CA ASN A 78 5.60 -0.89 -6.94
C ASN A 78 6.85 0.01 -6.87
N CYS A 79 7.93 -0.34 -7.57
CA CYS A 79 9.06 0.57 -7.77
C CYS A 79 8.63 1.83 -8.53
N LEU A 80 7.90 1.68 -9.65
CA LEU A 80 7.37 2.85 -10.38
C LEU A 80 6.41 3.66 -9.51
N ALA A 81 5.51 3.00 -8.78
CA ALA A 81 4.58 3.65 -7.85
C ALA A 81 5.32 4.40 -6.72
N SER A 82 6.45 3.88 -6.23
CA SER A 82 7.25 4.55 -5.22
C SER A 82 7.70 5.94 -5.67
N TRP A 83 8.06 6.09 -6.94
CA TRP A 83 8.52 7.36 -7.52
C TRP A 83 7.39 8.25 -8.01
N PHE A 84 6.44 7.69 -8.76
CA PHE A 84 5.40 8.49 -9.44
C PHE A 84 4.18 8.75 -8.56
N LEU A 85 3.95 7.93 -7.54
CA LEU A 85 2.78 8.03 -6.66
C LEU A 85 3.17 8.36 -5.22
N VAL A 86 4.04 7.56 -4.61
CA VAL A 86 4.34 7.70 -3.18
C VAL A 86 5.16 8.96 -2.90
N LYS A 87 6.26 9.18 -3.63
CA LYS A 87 7.10 10.37 -3.47
C LYS A 87 6.28 11.69 -3.45
N PRO A 88 5.48 12.02 -4.47
CA PRO A 88 4.76 13.29 -4.47
C PRO A 88 3.68 13.37 -3.38
N VAL A 89 3.04 12.24 -3.02
CA VAL A 89 2.09 12.21 -1.90
C VAL A 89 2.81 12.49 -0.57
N VAL A 90 3.96 11.86 -0.35
CA VAL A 90 4.81 12.04 0.85
C VAL A 90 5.40 13.44 0.92
N ASP A 91 5.75 14.05 -0.22
CA ASP A 91 6.15 15.46 -0.30
C ASP A 91 5.05 16.39 0.28
N VAL A 92 3.77 16.04 0.11
CA VAL A 92 2.63 16.82 0.62
C VAL A 92 2.30 16.52 2.09
N ILE A 93 2.18 15.23 2.46
CA ILE A 93 1.69 14.84 3.80
C ILE A 93 2.82 14.69 4.85
N GLY A 94 4.07 14.58 4.40
CA GLY A 94 5.26 14.31 5.20
C GLY A 94 5.52 12.81 5.40
N TRP A 95 6.80 12.45 5.57
CA TRP A 95 7.25 11.04 5.65
C TRP A 95 6.65 10.25 6.82
N ARG A 96 6.41 10.88 7.98
CA ARG A 96 5.78 10.21 9.14
C ARG A 96 4.35 9.79 8.85
N SER A 97 3.61 10.68 8.20
CA SER A 97 2.25 10.40 7.71
C SER A 97 2.27 9.36 6.59
N GLY A 98 3.30 9.39 5.73
CA GLY A 98 3.56 8.35 4.74
C GLY A 98 3.76 6.97 5.36
N LEU A 99 4.57 6.86 6.42
CA LEU A 99 4.79 5.59 7.13
C LEU A 99 3.50 5.06 7.76
N ALA A 100 2.74 5.95 8.43
CA ALA A 100 1.45 5.58 9.00
C ALA A 100 0.44 5.13 7.93
N LEU A 101 0.43 5.79 6.77
CA LEU A 101 -0.38 5.39 5.63
C LEU A 101 0.04 4.02 5.09
N TYR A 102 1.33 3.80 4.86
CA TYR A 102 1.86 2.56 4.31
C TYR A 102 1.57 1.36 5.22
N ALA A 103 1.94 1.46 6.50
CA ALA A 103 1.73 0.38 7.47
C ALA A 103 0.24 0.17 7.78
N GLY A 104 -0.52 1.25 7.92
CA GLY A 104 -1.96 1.19 8.20
C GLY A 104 -2.77 0.60 7.04
N SER A 105 -2.51 1.05 5.81
CA SER A 105 -3.13 0.48 4.61
C SER A 105 -2.73 -0.99 4.44
N GLY A 106 -1.48 -1.35 4.72
CA GLY A 106 -1.02 -2.73 4.75
C GLY A 106 -1.80 -3.62 5.72
N LEU A 107 -1.94 -3.17 6.97
CA LEU A 107 -2.66 -3.89 8.03
C LEU A 107 -4.15 -4.06 7.69
N VAL A 108 -4.82 -3.00 7.24
CA VAL A 108 -6.25 -3.07 6.92
C VAL A 108 -6.48 -3.89 5.65
N SER A 109 -5.53 -3.91 4.72
CA SER A 109 -5.55 -4.84 3.59
C SER A 109 -5.45 -6.30 4.03
N SER A 110 -4.58 -6.61 4.98
CA SER A 110 -4.48 -7.96 5.56
C SER A 110 -5.79 -8.35 6.24
N PHE A 111 -6.42 -7.41 6.95
CA PHE A 111 -7.74 -7.63 7.54
C PHE A 111 -8.82 -7.89 6.48
N ALA A 112 -8.86 -7.10 5.40
CA ALA A 112 -9.82 -7.28 4.31
C ALA A 112 -9.66 -8.64 3.60
N TYR A 113 -8.42 -9.11 3.44
CA TYR A 113 -8.14 -10.44 2.93
C TYR A 113 -8.71 -11.53 3.86
N LEU A 114 -8.36 -11.50 5.16
CA LEU A 114 -8.85 -12.48 6.15
C LEU A 114 -10.37 -12.50 6.24
N PHE A 115 -10.99 -11.32 6.31
CA PHE A 115 -12.44 -11.19 6.33
C PHE A 115 -13.08 -11.78 5.07
N GLY A 116 -12.48 -11.54 3.89
CA GLY A 116 -12.93 -12.14 2.64
C GLY A 116 -12.81 -13.66 2.61
N CYS A 117 -11.76 -14.23 3.21
CA CYS A 117 -11.58 -15.69 3.33
C CYS A 117 -12.61 -16.31 4.28
N GLN A 118 -13.01 -15.61 5.34
CA GLN A 118 -14.04 -16.07 6.28
C GLN A 118 -15.44 -16.03 5.66
N LEU A 119 -15.74 -15.01 4.85
CA LEU A 119 -17.06 -14.86 4.21
C LEU A 119 -17.27 -15.78 3.01
N SER A 120 -16.20 -16.21 2.34
CA SER A 120 -16.30 -17.03 1.12
C SER A 120 -15.29 -18.17 1.11
N SER A 121 -15.82 -19.39 1.17
CA SER A 121 -15.03 -20.62 1.01
C SER A 121 -14.41 -20.77 -0.38
N THR A 122 -14.93 -20.05 -1.39
CA THR A 122 -14.38 -20.07 -2.76
C THR A 122 -13.18 -19.14 -2.96
N LYS A 123 -12.92 -18.25 -1.98
CA LYS A 123 -11.79 -17.33 -2.06
C LYS A 123 -10.46 -18.08 -1.88
N THR A 124 -10.41 -19.03 -0.95
CA THR A 124 -9.26 -19.91 -0.71
C THR A 124 -9.35 -21.20 -1.53
N ASN A 125 -8.24 -21.63 -2.12
CA ASN A 125 -8.06 -22.96 -2.71
C ASN A 125 -7.58 -23.95 -1.64
N THR A 126 -6.71 -23.51 -0.72
CA THR A 126 -6.18 -24.36 0.37
C THR A 126 -6.13 -23.62 1.71
N CYS A 127 -6.03 -24.36 2.81
CA CYS A 127 -5.81 -23.79 4.14
C CYS A 127 -4.40 -23.22 4.37
N PHE A 128 -3.51 -23.38 3.38
CA PHE A 128 -2.14 -22.86 3.39
C PHE A 128 -1.98 -21.61 2.53
N ASP A 129 -3.06 -21.15 1.89
CA ASP A 129 -3.03 -19.96 1.05
C ASP A 129 -2.62 -18.73 1.86
N CYS A 130 -1.88 -17.85 1.20
CA CYS A 130 -1.29 -16.68 1.81
C CYS A 130 -1.49 -15.44 0.94
N ALA A 131 -1.59 -14.28 1.59
CA ALA A 131 -1.57 -12.99 0.94
C ALA A 131 -0.32 -12.18 1.30
N ALA A 132 0.29 -11.60 0.27
CA ALA A 132 1.05 -10.35 0.40
C ALA A 132 0.09 -9.17 0.29
N THR A 133 0.36 -8.06 0.99
CA THR A 133 -0.53 -6.88 0.99
C THR A 133 0.17 -5.62 0.54
N SER A 134 1.28 -5.76 -0.19
CA SER A 134 2.01 -4.65 -0.79
C SER A 134 1.12 -3.83 -1.72
N ASN A 135 0.33 -4.47 -2.59
CA ASN A 135 -0.62 -3.75 -3.45
C ASN A 135 -1.64 -2.96 -2.63
N GLY A 136 -2.03 -3.47 -1.47
CA GLY A 136 -2.91 -2.76 -0.53
C GLY A 136 -2.30 -1.48 0.04
N ALA A 137 -1.02 -1.54 0.44
CA ALA A 137 -0.32 -0.36 0.94
C ALA A 137 -0.17 0.73 -0.15
N PHE A 138 0.22 0.36 -1.36
CA PHE A 138 0.29 1.29 -2.48
C PHE A 138 -1.10 1.77 -2.96
N ALA A 139 -2.13 0.93 -2.89
CA ALA A 139 -3.52 1.33 -3.16
C ALA A 139 -4.01 2.40 -2.16
N GLY A 140 -3.53 2.38 -0.92
CA GLY A 140 -3.75 3.46 0.04
C GLY A 140 -3.19 4.81 -0.45
N PHE A 141 -1.96 4.84 -0.95
CA PHE A 141 -1.40 6.04 -1.58
C PHE A 141 -2.15 6.45 -2.84
N ALA A 142 -2.55 5.48 -3.68
CA ALA A 142 -3.32 5.72 -4.89
C ALA A 142 -4.67 6.36 -4.59
N ALA A 143 -5.40 5.83 -3.60
CA ALA A 143 -6.64 6.41 -3.11
C ALA A 143 -6.42 7.82 -2.54
N LEU A 144 -5.36 8.03 -1.75
CA LEU A 144 -5.07 9.35 -1.19
C LEU A 144 -4.73 10.38 -2.28
N SER A 145 -4.09 9.98 -3.37
CA SER A 145 -3.76 10.85 -4.50
C SER A 145 -4.99 11.45 -5.20
N LEU A 146 -6.15 10.79 -5.09
CA LEU A 146 -7.43 11.30 -5.61
C LEU A 146 -8.01 12.41 -4.73
N ILE A 147 -7.67 12.41 -3.46
CA ILE A 147 -8.23 13.33 -2.45
C ILE A 147 -7.35 14.56 -2.29
N LEU A 148 -6.04 14.43 -2.49
CA LEU A 148 -5.09 15.52 -2.32
C LEU A 148 -5.17 16.54 -3.47
N PRO A 149 -5.64 17.77 -3.23
CA PRO A 149 -5.62 18.80 -4.25
C PRO A 149 -4.16 19.19 -4.56
N LYS A 150 -3.86 19.42 -5.84
CA LYS A 150 -2.55 19.96 -6.30
C LYS A 150 -1.34 19.05 -6.01
N CYS A 151 -1.54 17.73 -5.96
CA CYS A 151 -0.45 16.76 -5.96
C CYS A 151 -0.05 16.43 -7.41
N TYR A 152 1.20 16.69 -7.81
CA TYR A 152 1.68 16.55 -9.20
C TYR A 152 2.84 15.58 -9.32
N LEU A 153 3.01 14.98 -10.52
CA LEU A 153 4.11 14.08 -10.80
C LEU A 153 5.47 14.79 -10.64
N PRO A 154 6.53 14.09 -10.19
CA PRO A 154 7.84 14.71 -9.95
C PRO A 154 8.43 15.46 -11.15
N ALA A 155 8.19 14.96 -12.37
CA ALA A 155 8.71 15.53 -13.62
C ALA A 155 7.81 16.62 -14.23
N SER A 156 6.58 16.81 -13.74
CA SER A 156 5.63 17.75 -14.35
C SER A 156 4.71 18.40 -13.33
N LYS A 157 4.74 19.73 -13.25
CA LYS A 157 3.84 20.54 -12.40
C LYS A 157 2.41 20.65 -12.94
N ARG A 158 2.13 20.04 -14.10
CA ARG A 158 0.83 20.11 -14.78
C ARG A 158 0.06 18.80 -14.73
N VAL A 159 0.74 17.68 -14.47
CA VAL A 159 0.12 16.35 -14.48
C VAL A 159 -0.15 15.92 -13.05
N PRO A 160 -1.42 15.87 -12.62
CA PRO A 160 -1.79 15.37 -11.30
C PRO A 160 -1.39 13.92 -11.10
N VAL A 161 -1.05 13.56 -9.86
CA VAL A 161 -0.61 12.20 -9.49
C VAL A 161 -1.72 11.16 -9.68
N TYR A 162 -2.99 11.55 -9.59
CA TYR A 162 -4.10 10.61 -9.78
C TYR A 162 -4.10 9.94 -11.16
N TYR A 163 -3.46 10.51 -12.18
CA TYR A 163 -3.29 9.85 -13.48
C TYR A 163 -2.48 8.56 -13.39
N PHE A 164 -1.61 8.44 -12.37
CA PHE A 164 -0.93 7.19 -12.04
C PHE A 164 -1.72 6.37 -11.00
N GLY A 165 -2.37 7.04 -10.04
CA GLY A 165 -3.17 6.39 -9.01
C GLY A 165 -4.36 5.60 -9.55
N ILE A 166 -5.11 6.13 -10.53
CA ILE A 166 -6.28 5.46 -11.11
C ILE A 166 -5.90 4.16 -11.82
N PRO A 167 -4.92 4.13 -12.75
CA PRO A 167 -4.46 2.87 -13.35
C PRO A 167 -3.95 1.87 -12.32
N TYR A 168 -3.26 2.33 -11.26
CA TYR A 168 -2.78 1.44 -10.20
C TYR A 168 -3.95 0.77 -9.45
N LEU A 169 -5.01 1.52 -9.12
CA LEU A 169 -6.22 0.97 -8.52
C LEU A 169 -6.98 0.03 -9.48
N ALA A 170 -7.02 0.36 -10.77
CA ALA A 170 -7.62 -0.50 -11.79
C ALA A 170 -6.87 -1.84 -11.89
N LYS A 171 -5.53 -1.80 -11.86
CA LYS A 171 -4.68 -2.99 -11.81
C LYS A 171 -4.96 -3.81 -10.54
N CYS A 172 -5.02 -3.19 -9.37
CA CYS A 172 -5.36 -3.91 -8.12
C CYS A 172 -6.75 -4.57 -8.17
N THR A 173 -7.72 -3.87 -8.78
CA THR A 173 -9.09 -4.39 -8.99
C THR A 173 -9.06 -5.59 -9.93
N TYR A 174 -8.27 -5.51 -11.00
CA TYR A 174 -8.10 -6.60 -11.94
C TYR A 174 -7.49 -7.84 -11.27
N ASP A 175 -6.40 -7.69 -10.52
CA ASP A 175 -5.69 -8.80 -9.86
C ASP A 175 -6.53 -9.48 -8.76
N GLU A 176 -7.39 -8.74 -8.06
CA GLU A 176 -8.22 -9.32 -7.00
C GLU A 176 -9.52 -9.94 -7.53
N TYR A 177 -10.15 -9.34 -8.54
CA TYR A 177 -11.51 -9.75 -8.95
C TYR A 177 -11.62 -10.36 -10.34
N ILE A 178 -10.76 -9.96 -11.30
CA ILE A 178 -10.89 -10.33 -12.71
C ILE A 178 -9.93 -11.47 -13.06
N GLY A 179 -8.63 -11.28 -12.85
CA GLY A 179 -7.59 -12.26 -13.14
C GLY A 179 -7.89 -13.66 -12.59
N PRO A 180 -8.18 -13.80 -11.29
CA PRO A 180 -8.43 -15.10 -10.68
C PRO A 180 -9.69 -15.82 -11.17
N LYS A 181 -10.68 -15.08 -11.70
CA LYS A 181 -11.97 -15.63 -12.13
C LYS A 181 -12.02 -15.95 -13.62
N PHE A 182 -11.37 -15.13 -14.45
CA PHE A 182 -11.57 -15.16 -15.90
C PHE A 182 -10.33 -15.52 -16.70
N VAL A 183 -9.13 -15.38 -16.12
CA VAL A 183 -7.87 -15.49 -16.87
C VAL A 183 -7.01 -16.62 -16.35
N GLU A 184 -6.93 -16.77 -15.03
CA GLU A 184 -6.07 -17.77 -14.42
C GLU A 184 -6.79 -19.10 -14.22
N LYS A 185 -6.17 -20.19 -14.70
CA LYS A 185 -6.63 -21.55 -14.39
C LYS A 185 -6.10 -21.93 -13.00
N ARG A 186 -6.97 -21.91 -11.99
CA ARG A 186 -6.64 -22.36 -10.63
C ARG A 186 -6.60 -23.89 -10.61
N GLU A 187 -5.42 -24.47 -10.39
CA GLU A 187 -5.29 -25.91 -10.18
C GLU A 187 -5.84 -26.29 -8.81
N ALA A 188 -6.74 -27.27 -8.75
CA ALA A 188 -7.37 -27.69 -7.49
C ALA A 188 -6.32 -28.18 -6.50
N GLY A 189 -6.31 -27.61 -5.29
CA GLY A 189 -5.39 -28.00 -4.22
C GLY A 189 -3.97 -27.40 -4.34
N ALA A 190 -3.68 -26.60 -5.36
CA ALA A 190 -2.44 -25.82 -5.43
C ALA A 190 -2.48 -24.68 -4.41
N ILE A 191 -1.40 -24.51 -3.63
CA ILE A 191 -1.31 -23.41 -2.67
C ILE A 191 -1.09 -22.10 -3.43
N GLU A 192 -1.85 -21.09 -3.08
CA GLU A 192 -1.75 -19.80 -3.72
C GLU A 192 -1.12 -18.75 -2.80
N LEU A 193 -0.12 -18.05 -3.33
CA LEU A 193 0.39 -16.80 -2.79
C LEU A 193 -0.07 -15.67 -3.73
N ARG A 194 -0.87 -14.73 -3.22
CA ARG A 194 -1.46 -13.65 -4.03
C ARG A 194 -1.35 -12.29 -3.36
N ASN A 195 -1.55 -11.22 -4.12
CA ASN A 195 -1.54 -9.86 -3.61
C ASN A 195 -2.99 -9.32 -3.52
N TRP A 196 -3.68 -9.64 -2.42
CA TRP A 196 -5.12 -9.42 -2.24
C TRP A 196 -5.44 -8.54 -1.04
N GLY A 197 -6.68 -8.06 -0.97
CA GLY A 197 -7.19 -7.21 0.09
C GLY A 197 -6.94 -5.73 -0.17
N PHE A 198 -6.72 -5.29 -1.41
CA PHE A 198 -6.34 -3.90 -1.69
C PHE A 198 -7.40 -2.89 -1.21
N VAL A 199 -8.68 -3.31 -1.18
CA VAL A 199 -9.82 -2.53 -0.70
C VAL A 199 -9.59 -2.05 0.75
N GLY A 200 -8.95 -2.85 1.59
CA GLY A 200 -8.62 -2.45 2.96
C GLY A 200 -7.69 -1.22 3.00
N GLY A 201 -6.70 -1.18 2.11
CA GLY A 201 -5.78 -0.06 1.97
C GLY A 201 -6.47 1.22 1.48
N VAL A 202 -7.39 1.09 0.53
CA VAL A 202 -8.26 2.19 0.06
C VAL A 202 -9.13 2.73 1.19
N PHE A 203 -9.78 1.83 1.94
CA PHE A 203 -10.62 2.20 3.08
C PHE A 203 -9.82 2.94 4.15
N PHE A 204 -8.62 2.45 4.48
CA PHE A 204 -7.73 3.12 5.42
C PHE A 204 -7.32 4.51 4.94
N ALA A 205 -7.08 4.72 3.65
CA ALA A 205 -6.76 6.04 3.11
C ALA A 205 -7.94 7.04 3.25
N PHE A 206 -9.18 6.59 3.12
CA PHE A 206 -10.36 7.41 3.40
C PHE A 206 -10.47 7.77 4.89
N MET A 207 -10.25 6.80 5.78
CA MET A 207 -10.19 7.09 7.22
C MET A 207 -9.08 8.07 7.55
N PHE A 208 -7.88 7.84 7.02
CA PHE A 208 -6.69 8.67 7.25
C PHE A 208 -6.90 10.10 6.76
N SER A 209 -7.48 10.28 5.56
CA SER A 209 -7.78 11.62 5.04
C SER A 209 -8.82 12.35 5.89
N SER A 210 -9.89 11.66 6.30
CA SER A 210 -10.94 12.22 7.16
C SER A 210 -10.44 12.60 8.55
N LEU A 211 -9.58 11.77 9.16
CA LEU A 211 -9.14 11.97 10.55
C LEU A 211 -7.88 12.81 10.67
N VAL A 212 -6.88 12.61 9.81
CA VAL A 212 -5.55 13.21 9.98
C VAL A 212 -5.42 14.48 9.14
N LEU A 213 -5.82 14.44 7.88
CA LEU A 213 -5.67 15.60 6.99
C LEU A 213 -6.67 16.70 7.31
N ARG A 214 -7.93 16.35 7.57
CA ARG A 214 -8.95 17.32 8.01
C ARG A 214 -8.52 18.01 9.31
N THR A 215 -8.14 17.25 10.31
CA THR A 215 -7.68 17.76 11.61
C THR A 215 -6.48 18.69 11.47
N ARG A 216 -5.49 18.37 10.62
CA ARG A 216 -4.36 19.28 10.34
C ARG A 216 -4.80 20.57 9.64
N SER A 217 -5.71 20.48 8.67
CA SER A 217 -6.28 21.66 8.01
C SER A 217 -7.00 22.55 9.03
N ASP A 218 -7.80 21.93 9.90
CA ASP A 218 -8.59 22.64 10.91
C ASP A 218 -7.69 23.29 11.98
N PHE A 219 -6.65 22.59 12.46
CA PHE A 219 -5.62 23.18 13.33
C PHE A 219 -4.84 24.31 12.65
N GLY A 220 -4.50 24.17 11.37
CA GLY A 220 -3.82 25.21 10.61
C GLY A 220 -4.67 26.48 10.47
N ARG A 221 -5.97 26.32 10.19
CA ARG A 221 -6.94 27.42 10.14
C ARG A 221 -7.13 28.07 11.50
N MET A 222 -7.20 27.28 12.58
CA MET A 222 -7.29 27.80 13.94
C MET A 222 -6.05 28.62 14.33
N ASN A 223 -4.85 28.14 13.99
CA ASN A 223 -3.61 28.89 14.24
C ASN A 223 -3.56 30.22 13.46
N LEU A 224 -4.04 30.23 12.21
CA LEU A 224 -4.17 31.45 11.42
C LEU A 224 -5.17 32.43 12.04
N PHE A 225 -6.32 31.94 12.51
CA PHE A 225 -7.31 32.76 13.21
C PHE A 225 -6.72 33.43 14.45
N TRP A 226 -6.05 32.67 15.32
CA TRP A 226 -5.40 33.21 16.51
C TRP A 226 -4.27 34.19 16.17
N ALA A 227 -3.50 33.93 15.12
CA ALA A 227 -2.44 34.83 14.66
C ALA A 227 -3.00 36.15 14.11
N ASN A 228 -4.18 36.13 13.49
CA ASN A 228 -4.85 37.34 13.00
C ASN A 228 -5.46 38.16 14.14
N LEU A 229 -6.06 37.51 15.15
CA LEU A 229 -6.57 38.19 16.34
C LEU A 229 -5.46 38.96 17.09
N LYS A 230 -4.27 38.38 17.21
CA LYS A 230 -3.11 39.04 17.85
C LYS A 230 -2.59 40.27 17.08
N LYS A 231 -2.95 40.44 15.81
CA LYS A 231 -2.51 41.55 14.95
C LYS A 231 -3.50 42.70 14.90
N MET A 232 -4.68 42.56 15.48
CA MET A 232 -5.61 43.68 15.62
C MET A 232 -5.22 44.51 16.84
N PRO A 233 -4.83 45.79 16.69
CA PRO A 233 -4.75 46.70 17.83
C PRO A 233 -6.19 46.94 18.33
N LEU A 234 -6.39 46.77 19.63
CA LEU A 234 -7.57 47.24 20.36
C LEU A 234 -7.57 48.76 20.42
#